data_AF-A0A453DJS7-F1
#
_entry.id   AF-A0A453DJS7-F1
#
_cell.length_a   1.000
_cell.length_b   1.000
_cell.length_c   1.000
_cell.angle_alpha   90.00
_cell.angle_beta   90.00
_cell.angle_gamma   90.00
#
_symmetry.space_group_name_H-M   'P 1'
#
loop_
_entity.id
_entity.type
_entity.pdbx_description
1 polymer ?
#
loop_
_entity_poly.entity_id
_entity_poly.type
_entity_poly.pdbx_seq_one_letter_code
_entity_poly.pdbx_strand_id
1 'polypeptide(L)'
;PTSSVELQILQIDPPRSEKIYGSSSSSFPAPKVIAICPTGMFNALFELVECDSEILLVDSSDYVLSKRMAVYKIADLIQGRVTPLTSIGDKALLVGVRRSGNVIGRNLSVSLKAMPTIAGDMIVCHDPIHEKYLGQYHIGSGTWSLRDMICDIYSASGWCTCSLIDHIYGACHCFIG
;
A
#
# COMPACT_ATOMS: atom_id res chain seq x y z
N PRO A 1 8.56 -31.92 9.86
CA PRO A 1 8.72 -31.27 8.54
C PRO A 1 7.72 -30.12 8.40
N THR A 2 8.13 -28.92 8.81
CA THR A 2 7.38 -27.70 8.53
C THR A 2 7.43 -27.46 7.03
N SER A 3 6.28 -27.64 6.36
CA SER A 3 6.11 -27.27 4.96
C SER A 3 6.47 -25.78 4.83
N SER A 4 7.66 -25.50 4.29
CA SER A 4 8.13 -24.15 4.02
C SER A 4 7.36 -23.67 2.80
N VAL A 5 6.22 -23.02 3.01
CA VAL A 5 5.41 -22.50 1.91
C VAL A 5 6.11 -21.25 1.39
N GLU A 6 6.84 -21.42 0.29
CA GLU A 6 7.40 -20.30 -0.47
C GLU A 6 6.28 -19.39 -0.96
N LEU A 7 6.48 -18.08 -0.88
CA LEU A 7 5.49 -17.11 -1.34
C LEU A 7 5.62 -16.96 -2.86
N GLN A 8 4.55 -17.29 -3.58
CA GLN A 8 4.50 -17.19 -5.04
C GLN A 8 3.70 -15.96 -5.45
N ILE A 9 4.30 -15.13 -6.31
CA ILE A 9 3.60 -14.03 -6.97
C ILE A 9 3.11 -14.56 -8.32
N LEU A 10 1.80 -14.46 -8.55
CA LEU A 10 1.13 -14.95 -9.75
C LEU A 10 0.68 -13.78 -10.63
N GLN A 11 0.96 -13.87 -11.92
CA GLN A 11 0.37 -13.01 -12.94
C GLN A 11 -0.86 -13.71 -13.54
N ILE A 12 -1.95 -12.96 -13.63
CA ILE A 12 -3.17 -13.37 -14.34
C ILE A 12 -3.31 -12.42 -15.52
N ASP A 13 -3.13 -12.94 -16.74
CA ASP A 13 -3.32 -12.12 -17.93
C ASP A 13 -4.81 -11.80 -18.12
N PRO A 14 -5.14 -10.70 -18.84
CA PRO A 14 -6.51 -10.35 -19.17
C PRO A 14 -7.28 -11.51 -19.84
N PRO A 15 -8.61 -11.54 -19.70
CA PRO A 15 -9.40 -12.59 -20.30
C PRO A 15 -9.30 -12.52 -21.82
N ARG A 16 -9.20 -13.67 -22.47
CA ARG A 16 -9.17 -13.77 -23.93
C ARG A 16 -10.60 -13.88 -24.44
N SER A 17 -10.95 -13.10 -25.46
CA SER A 17 -12.25 -13.23 -26.12
C SER A 17 -12.21 -14.40 -27.10
N GLU A 18 -13.04 -15.42 -26.88
CA GLU A 18 -13.28 -16.47 -27.86
C GLU A 18 -14.59 -16.19 -28.59
N LYS A 19 -14.50 -15.95 -29.90
CA LYS A 19 -15.69 -15.89 -30.76
C LYS A 19 -16.06 -17.32 -31.15
N ILE A 20 -17.04 -17.87 -30.46
CA ILE A 20 -17.67 -19.15 -30.86
C ILE A 20 -19.03 -18.79 -31.45
N TYR A 21 -19.20 -18.98 -32.77
CA TYR A 21 -20.45 -18.86 -33.55
C TYR A 21 -21.65 -18.22 -32.81
N GLY A 22 -21.67 -16.89 -32.73
CA GLY A 22 -22.81 -16.11 -32.19
C GLY A 22 -22.82 -15.89 -30.67
N SER A 23 -21.90 -16.48 -29.91
CA SER A 23 -21.74 -16.26 -28.47
C SER A 23 -20.30 -15.80 -28.15
N SER A 24 -20.18 -14.73 -27.35
CA SER A 24 -18.88 -14.25 -26.87
C SER A 24 -18.66 -14.82 -25.48
N SER A 25 -17.69 -15.73 -25.34
CA SER A 25 -17.23 -16.22 -24.03
C SER A 25 -15.86 -15.61 -23.74
N SER A 26 -15.63 -15.23 -22.48
CA SER A 26 -14.35 -14.73 -22.01
C SER A 26 -13.78 -15.70 -20.98
N SER A 27 -12.61 -16.27 -21.25
CA SER A 27 -11.90 -17.14 -20.31
C SER A 27 -10.59 -16.48 -19.88
N PHE A 28 -10.24 -16.62 -18.61
CA PHE A 28 -8.92 -16.24 -18.13
C PHE A 28 -7.93 -17.35 -18.44
N PRO A 29 -6.72 -17.03 -18.90
CA PRO A 29 -5.65 -18.02 -18.97
C PRO A 29 -5.23 -18.46 -17.57
N ALA A 30 -4.57 -19.62 -17.49
CA ALA A 30 -4.04 -20.12 -16.23
C ALA A 30 -3.05 -19.12 -15.61
N PRO A 31 -3.11 -18.87 -14.28
CA PRO A 31 -2.14 -18.01 -13.61
C PRO A 31 -0.71 -18.50 -13.80
N LYS A 32 0.22 -17.57 -14.03
CA LYS A 32 1.64 -17.85 -14.21
C LYS A 32 2.42 -17.38 -12.99
N VAL A 33 3.26 -18.23 -12.41
CA VAL A 33 4.23 -17.82 -11.39
C VAL A 33 5.27 -16.91 -12.03
N ILE A 34 5.43 -15.70 -11.51
CA ILE A 34 6.41 -14.72 -11.99
C ILE A 34 7.55 -14.50 -11.01
N ALA A 35 7.33 -14.73 -9.71
CA ALA A 35 8.38 -14.67 -8.69
C ALA A 35 8.11 -15.69 -7.58
N ILE A 36 9.18 -16.26 -7.04
CA ILE A 36 9.16 -17.12 -5.86
C ILE A 36 10.02 -16.46 -4.81
N CYS A 37 9.43 -16.17 -3.66
CA CYS A 37 10.05 -15.43 -2.58
C CYS A 37 10.30 -16.37 -1.39
N PRO A 38 11.49 -16.32 -0.78
CA PRO A 38 11.82 -17.09 0.41
C PRO A 38 10.74 -16.99 1.51
N THR A 39 10.47 -18.12 2.17
CA THR A 39 9.52 -18.19 3.29
C THR A 39 9.92 -17.24 4.41
N GLY A 40 8.95 -16.50 4.94
CA GLY A 40 9.16 -15.55 6.04
C GLY A 40 9.81 -14.22 5.61
N MET A 41 10.04 -14.02 4.31
CA MET A 41 10.61 -12.78 3.79
C MET A 41 9.62 -11.62 3.78
N PHE A 42 8.33 -11.91 3.53
CA PHE A 42 7.25 -10.94 3.57
C PHE A 42 6.15 -11.43 4.50
N ASN A 43 5.36 -10.48 5.00
CA ASN A 43 4.13 -10.84 5.71
C ASN A 43 3.10 -11.37 4.72
N ALA A 44 2.23 -12.27 5.20
CA ALA A 44 1.12 -12.79 4.38
C ALA A 44 0.13 -11.69 3.93
N LEU A 45 0.19 -10.50 4.55
CA LEU A 45 -0.67 -9.34 4.30
C LEU A 45 0.14 -8.19 3.69
N PHE A 46 0.79 -8.43 2.55
CA PHE A 46 1.41 -7.38 1.75
C PHE A 46 0.40 -6.73 0.82
N GLU A 47 0.69 -5.49 0.39
CA GLU A 47 -0.17 -4.73 -0.50
C GLU A 47 0.56 -4.42 -1.81
N LEU A 48 -0.17 -4.40 -2.93
CA LEU A 48 0.37 -4.07 -4.24
C LEU A 48 -0.12 -2.68 -4.67
N VAL A 49 0.80 -1.86 -5.18
CA VAL A 49 0.52 -0.49 -5.65
C VAL A 49 1.14 -0.30 -7.03
N GLU A 50 0.33 0.14 -7.99
CA GLU A 50 0.85 0.65 -9.27
C GLU A 50 1.49 2.03 -9.03
N CYS A 51 2.73 2.20 -9.47
CA CYS A 51 3.47 3.45 -9.36
C CYS A 51 4.19 3.72 -10.69
N ASP A 52 3.65 4.66 -11.46
CA ASP A 52 4.08 4.98 -12.82
C ASP A 52 4.06 3.74 -13.74
N SER A 53 5.21 3.20 -14.13
CA SER A 53 5.31 1.98 -14.97
C SER A 53 5.72 0.73 -14.20
N GLU A 54 5.74 0.80 -12.88
CA GLU A 54 6.18 -0.28 -11.99
C GLU A 54 5.04 -0.72 -11.08
N ILE A 55 5.06 -2.00 -10.68
CA ILE A 55 4.24 -2.51 -9.59
C ILE A 55 5.14 -2.64 -8.36
N LEU A 56 4.73 -2.01 -7.27
CA LEU A 56 5.43 -2.02 -6.01
C LEU A 56 4.70 -2.93 -5.02
N LEU A 57 5.47 -3.75 -4.30
CA LEU A 57 5.01 -4.54 -3.16
C LEU A 57 5.38 -3.80 -1.89
N VAL A 58 4.37 -3.53 -1.05
CA VAL A 58 4.53 -2.90 0.26
C VAL A 58 4.32 -3.95 1.34
N ASP A 59 5.39 -4.20 2.10
CA ASP A 59 5.40 -5.12 3.23
C ASP A 59 5.50 -4.36 4.56
N SER A 60 4.87 -4.88 5.60
CA SER A 60 4.87 -4.32 6.96
C SER A 60 5.41 -5.35 7.94
N SER A 61 6.69 -5.24 8.32
CA SER A 61 7.47 -6.30 8.98
C SER A 61 7.04 -6.66 10.41
N ASP A 62 5.95 -6.11 10.94
CA ASP A 62 5.41 -6.42 12.27
C ASP A 62 3.93 -6.00 12.35
N TYR A 63 2.99 -6.95 12.37
CA TYR A 63 1.56 -6.62 12.41
C TYR A 63 1.13 -6.05 13.78
N VAL A 64 1.89 -6.34 14.83
CA VAL A 64 1.56 -5.98 16.23
C VAL A 64 2.11 -4.60 16.60
N LEU A 65 3.24 -4.18 16.02
CA LEU A 65 3.88 -2.88 16.32
C LEU A 65 4.29 -2.04 15.11
N SER A 66 4.13 -2.56 13.89
CA SER A 66 4.37 -1.91 12.57
C SER A 66 5.56 -0.95 12.52
N LYS A 67 6.68 -1.36 13.11
CA LYS A 67 7.82 -0.43 13.26
C LYS A 67 8.50 -0.13 11.93
N ARG A 68 8.51 -1.08 10.99
CA ARG A 68 9.18 -0.92 9.70
C ARG A 68 8.28 -1.39 8.57
N MET A 69 8.19 -0.53 7.57
CA MET A 69 7.62 -0.84 6.28
C MET A 69 8.75 -0.92 5.26
N ALA A 70 8.56 -1.75 4.25
CA ALA A 70 9.50 -1.93 3.15
C ALA A 70 8.75 -1.94 1.83
N VAL A 71 9.38 -1.41 0.79
CA VAL A 71 8.84 -1.38 -0.56
C VAL A 71 9.77 -2.11 -1.49
N TYR A 72 9.24 -2.98 -2.33
CA TYR A 72 10.01 -3.77 -3.31
C TYR A 72 9.43 -3.59 -4.70
N LYS A 73 10.27 -3.62 -5.73
CA LYS A 73 9.80 -3.67 -7.12
C LYS A 73 9.49 -5.11 -7.49
N ILE A 74 8.31 -5.37 -8.06
CA ILE A 74 7.98 -6.70 -8.59
C ILE A 74 9.00 -7.13 -9.65
N ALA A 75 9.45 -6.21 -10.51
CA ALA A 75 10.47 -6.50 -11.53
C ALA A 75 11.80 -7.00 -10.94
N ASP A 76 12.21 -6.48 -9.78
CA ASP A 76 13.41 -6.94 -9.09
C ASP A 76 13.19 -8.33 -8.48
N LEU A 77 12.02 -8.58 -7.88
CA LEU A 77 11.65 -9.88 -7.32
C LEU A 77 11.59 -10.99 -8.38
N ILE A 78 11.06 -10.69 -9.58
CA ILE A 78 11.08 -11.61 -10.74
C ILE A 78 12.51 -12.04 -11.09
N GLN A 79 13.47 -11.14 -10.93
CA GLN A 79 14.90 -11.40 -11.17
C GLN A 79 15.61 -12.03 -9.96
N GLY A 80 14.88 -12.36 -8.89
CA GLY A 80 15.44 -12.88 -7.64
C GLY A 80 16.19 -11.83 -6.81
N ARG A 81 16.05 -10.54 -7.12
CA ARG A 81 16.67 -9.43 -6.37
C ARG A 81 15.72 -8.95 -5.28
N VAL A 82 16.11 -9.16 -4.03
CA VAL A 82 15.34 -8.76 -2.85
C VAL A 82 16.02 -7.57 -2.19
N THR A 83 15.84 -6.39 -2.74
CA THR A 83 16.41 -5.16 -2.19
C THR A 83 15.27 -4.16 -1.97
N PRO A 84 15.03 -3.72 -0.72
CA PRO A 84 14.01 -2.71 -0.47
C PRO A 84 14.44 -1.39 -1.09
N LEU A 85 13.47 -0.68 -1.66
CA LEU A 85 13.68 0.69 -2.12
C LEU A 85 13.96 1.59 -0.93
N THR A 86 14.85 2.56 -1.14
CA THR A 86 15.11 3.65 -0.20
C THR A 86 14.44 4.95 -0.64
N SER A 87 13.99 5.02 -1.90
CA SER A 87 13.31 6.18 -2.48
C SER A 87 12.38 5.73 -3.61
N ILE A 88 11.22 6.38 -3.67
CA ILE A 88 10.22 6.38 -4.74
C ILE A 88 10.09 7.77 -5.38
N GLY A 89 10.95 8.72 -5.02
CA GLY A 89 11.04 10.06 -5.58
C GLY A 89 9.97 11.01 -5.02
N ASP A 90 9.33 11.76 -5.92
CA ASP A 90 8.29 12.73 -5.59
C ASP A 90 6.91 12.07 -5.37
N LYS A 91 6.89 10.82 -4.93
CA LYS A 91 5.69 10.00 -4.77
C LYS A 91 5.44 9.65 -3.32
N ALA A 92 4.18 9.41 -3.01
CA ALA A 92 3.75 8.78 -1.78
C ALA A 92 2.79 7.63 -2.08
N LEU A 93 2.93 6.52 -1.34
CA LEU A 93 2.08 5.36 -1.47
C LEU A 93 1.01 5.40 -0.39
N LEU A 94 -0.24 5.55 -0.80
CA LEU A 94 -1.41 5.38 0.05
C LEU A 94 -1.74 3.89 0.03
N VAL A 95 -1.51 3.22 1.15
CA VAL A 95 -1.80 1.80 1.35
C VAL A 95 -2.95 1.60 2.35
N GLY A 96 -3.99 0.88 1.93
CA GLY A 96 -5.16 0.57 2.75
C GLY A 96 -4.96 -0.71 3.56
N VAL A 97 -4.37 -0.60 4.75
CA VAL A 97 -4.09 -1.79 5.59
C VAL A 97 -5.42 -2.44 6.02
N ARG A 98 -5.73 -3.59 5.43
CA ARG A 98 -6.95 -4.36 5.74
C ARG A 98 -6.91 -4.90 7.17
N ARG A 99 -7.54 -4.20 8.12
CA ARG A 99 -7.71 -4.71 9.49
C ARG A 99 -9.10 -5.27 9.81
N SER A 100 -10.08 -5.10 8.94
CA SER A 100 -11.41 -5.69 9.15
C SER A 100 -12.11 -5.93 7.81
N GLY A 101 -12.74 -7.10 7.66
CA GLY A 101 -13.20 -7.70 6.41
C GLY A 101 -14.24 -6.94 5.58
N ASN A 102 -14.39 -5.62 5.74
CA ASN A 102 -15.30 -4.76 4.99
C ASN A 102 -14.67 -3.49 4.41
N VAL A 103 -13.37 -3.23 4.61
CA VAL A 103 -12.72 -2.06 3.97
C VAL A 103 -12.03 -2.53 2.69
N ILE A 104 -12.57 -2.11 1.54
CA ILE A 104 -11.84 -2.14 0.26
C ILE A 104 -10.68 -1.16 0.43
N GLY A 105 -9.51 -1.66 0.83
CA GLY A 105 -8.28 -0.88 0.86
C GLY A 105 -8.01 -0.33 -0.54
N ARG A 106 -7.91 0.99 -0.67
CA ARG A 106 -7.52 1.65 -1.91
C ARG A 106 -6.03 1.88 -1.85
N ASN A 107 -5.30 1.15 -2.68
CA ASN A 107 -3.88 1.36 -2.87
C ASN A 107 -3.67 2.34 -4.01
N LEU A 108 -2.94 3.42 -3.77
CA LEU A 108 -2.71 4.47 -4.76
C LEU A 108 -1.30 5.03 -4.62
N SER A 109 -0.64 5.27 -5.75
CA SER A 109 0.52 6.16 -5.80
C SER A 109 0.07 7.57 -6.13
N VAL A 110 0.46 8.55 -5.30
CA VAL A 110 0.19 9.97 -5.53
C VAL A 110 1.51 10.71 -5.72
N SER A 111 1.51 11.70 -6.62
CA SER A 111 2.65 12.61 -6.76
C SER A 111 2.49 13.83 -5.88
N LEU A 112 3.62 14.41 -5.46
CA LEU A 112 3.67 15.67 -4.70
C LEU A 112 3.01 16.82 -5.46
N LYS A 113 3.06 16.77 -6.81
CA LYS A 113 2.39 17.75 -7.67
C LYS A 113 0.86 17.70 -7.52
N ALA A 114 0.31 16.51 -7.36
CA ALA A 114 -1.12 16.33 -7.14
C ALA A 114 -1.51 16.61 -5.68
N MET A 115 -0.58 16.41 -4.75
CA MET A 115 -0.84 16.51 -3.32
C MET A 115 0.33 17.15 -2.55
N PRO A 116 0.38 18.48 -2.43
CA PRO A 116 1.52 19.18 -1.83
C PRO A 116 1.64 19.00 -0.32
N THR A 117 0.63 18.44 0.34
CA THR A 117 0.61 18.19 1.79
C THR A 117 1.34 16.92 2.21
N ILE A 118 1.83 16.10 1.26
CA ILE A 118 2.60 14.89 1.53
C ILE A 118 4.03 15.09 1.04
N ALA A 119 5.01 14.59 1.79
CA ALA A 119 6.40 14.57 1.35
C ALA A 119 6.68 13.36 0.43
N GLY A 120 7.73 13.46 -0.39
CA GLY A 120 8.19 12.33 -1.20
C GLY A 120 8.70 11.20 -0.32
N ASP A 121 8.86 10.02 -0.91
CA ASP A 121 9.38 8.85 -0.22
C ASP A 121 8.55 8.37 0.99
N MET A 122 7.24 8.63 0.95
CA MET A 122 6.33 8.32 2.05
C MET A 122 5.41 7.13 1.75
N ILE A 123 5.13 6.35 2.78
CA ILE A 123 3.98 5.45 2.83
C ILE A 123 2.98 6.03 3.82
N VAL A 124 1.73 6.17 3.39
CA VAL A 124 0.62 6.62 4.22
C VAL A 124 -0.33 5.46 4.44
N CYS A 125 -0.67 5.17 5.69
CA CYS A 125 -1.61 4.12 6.03
C CYS A 125 -2.23 4.36 7.40
N HIS A 126 -3.22 3.55 7.78
CA HIS A 126 -3.80 3.62 9.12
C HIS A 126 -2.75 3.35 10.20
N ASP A 127 -2.75 4.20 11.21
CA ASP A 127 -1.87 4.07 12.34
C ASP A 127 -2.15 2.75 13.07
N PRO A 128 -1.11 1.96 13.39
CA PRO A 128 -1.27 0.67 14.01
C PRO A 128 -1.74 0.72 15.47
N ILE A 129 -1.48 1.84 16.16
CA ILE A 129 -1.87 2.04 17.55
C ILE A 129 -3.24 2.72 17.61
N HIS A 130 -3.51 3.63 16.68
CA HIS A 130 -4.74 4.42 16.63
C HIS A 130 -5.39 4.35 15.25
N GLU A 131 -6.12 3.26 14.99
CA GLU A 131 -6.70 2.94 13.67
C GLU A 131 -7.57 4.07 13.06
N LYS A 132 -8.03 5.02 13.85
CA LYS A 132 -8.80 6.20 13.38
C LYS A 132 -7.95 7.24 12.64
N TYR A 133 -6.63 7.18 12.76
CA TYR A 133 -5.72 8.16 12.18
C TYR A 133 -4.81 7.55 11.15
N LEU A 134 -4.23 8.41 10.33
CA LEU A 134 -3.22 8.05 9.36
C LEU A 134 -1.83 8.34 9.92
N GLY A 135 -0.90 7.41 9.68
CA GLY A 135 0.53 7.57 9.92
C GLY A 135 1.26 7.74 8.59
N GLN A 136 2.40 8.43 8.63
CA GLN A 136 3.30 8.59 7.49
C GLN A 136 4.66 7.98 7.82
N TYR A 137 5.12 7.04 7.00
CA TYR A 137 6.40 6.36 7.14
C TYR A 137 7.34 6.75 6.00
N HIS A 138 8.50 7.30 6.33
CA HIS A 138 9.51 7.67 5.34
C HIS A 138 10.41 6.47 5.03
N ILE A 139 10.42 6.04 3.78
CA ILE A 139 11.06 4.80 3.34
C ILE A 139 12.58 4.87 3.49
N GLY A 140 13.19 6.01 3.12
CA GLY A 140 14.65 6.16 3.12
C GLY A 140 15.28 6.24 4.50
N SER A 141 14.58 6.85 5.47
CA SER A 141 15.06 6.94 6.86
C SER A 141 14.54 5.79 7.73
N GLY A 142 13.48 5.12 7.30
CA GLY A 142 12.82 4.07 8.07
C GLY A 142 12.13 4.61 9.33
N THR A 143 11.61 5.84 9.28
CA THR A 143 11.02 6.53 10.44
C THR A 143 9.59 6.94 10.19
N TRP A 144 8.75 6.79 11.21
CA TRP A 144 7.41 7.38 11.25
C TRP A 144 7.50 8.88 11.57
N SER A 145 6.70 9.69 10.89
CA SER A 145 6.57 11.12 11.20
C SER A 145 5.93 11.30 12.58
N LEU A 146 6.49 12.22 13.38
CA LEU A 146 5.94 12.60 14.67
C LEU A 146 4.60 13.32 14.47
N ARG A 147 3.62 12.96 15.28
CA ARG A 147 2.23 13.39 15.13
C ARG A 147 2.01 14.76 15.78
N ASP A 148 2.50 15.82 15.16
CA ASP A 148 2.09 17.20 15.49
C ASP A 148 1.12 17.70 14.42
N MET A 149 -0.18 17.48 14.63
CA MET A 149 -1.23 18.17 13.85
C MET A 149 -2.06 19.03 14.81
N ILE A 150 -1.73 20.32 14.83
CA ILE A 150 -2.59 21.38 15.32
C ILE A 150 -3.64 21.63 14.24
N CYS A 151 -4.93 21.63 14.62
CA CYS A 151 -5.98 22.01 13.69
C CYS A 151 -6.08 23.54 13.60
N ASP A 152 -5.54 24.11 12.52
CA ASP A 152 -5.57 25.56 12.29
C ASP A 152 -7.00 26.11 12.16
N ILE A 153 -7.97 25.29 11.74
CA ILE A 153 -9.36 25.71 11.50
C ILE A 153 -10.07 26.09 12.81
N TYR A 154 -9.78 25.39 13.91
CA TYR A 154 -10.52 25.57 15.16
C TYR A 154 -9.70 26.25 16.26
N SER A 155 -8.43 26.61 16.02
CA SER A 155 -7.56 27.28 17.02
C SER A 155 -7.63 26.62 18.41
N ALA A 156 -7.88 25.32 18.43
CA ALA A 156 -8.13 24.52 19.61
C ALA A 156 -7.33 23.23 19.47
N SER A 157 -6.92 22.65 20.59
CA SER A 157 -6.36 21.30 20.66
C SER A 157 -7.47 20.28 20.35
N GLY A 158 -7.86 20.20 19.09
CA GLY A 158 -8.89 19.30 18.57
C GLY A 158 -8.40 18.66 17.28
N TRP A 159 -8.66 17.36 17.15
CA TRP A 159 -8.16 16.54 16.06
C TRP A 159 -9.15 16.57 14.87
N CYS A 160 -9.00 17.52 13.92
CA CYS A 160 -9.73 17.49 12.65
C CYS A 160 -8.95 16.69 11.62
N THR A 161 -9.54 15.61 11.10
CA THR A 161 -8.99 14.84 9.97
C THR A 161 -9.74 15.22 8.69
N CYS A 162 -9.54 16.46 8.25
CA CYS A 162 -10.24 17.05 7.10
C CYS A 162 -9.34 17.23 5.88
N SER A 163 -8.16 16.59 5.85
CA SER A 163 -7.28 16.63 4.68
C SER A 163 -7.85 15.78 3.54
N LEU A 164 -7.45 16.06 2.30
CA LEU A 164 -7.84 15.25 1.15
C LEU A 164 -7.41 13.77 1.31
N ILE A 165 -6.31 13.46 2.02
CA ILE A 165 -5.90 12.07 2.30
C ILE A 165 -6.93 11.41 3.20
N ASP A 166 -7.35 12.10 4.27
CA ASP A 166 -8.35 11.58 5.19
C ASP A 166 -9.65 11.25 4.45
N HIS A 167 -10.04 12.09 3.47
CA HIS A 167 -11.20 11.84 2.61
C HIS A 167 -11.02 10.62 1.70
N ILE A 168 -9.83 10.43 1.12
CA ILE A 168 -9.53 9.26 0.28
C ILE A 168 -9.64 7.96 1.08
N TYR A 169 -9.22 7.98 2.35
CA TYR A 169 -9.29 6.85 3.28
C TYR A 169 -10.61 6.69 4.00
N GLY A 170 -11.51 7.69 3.93
CA GLY A 170 -12.72 7.71 4.75
C GLY A 170 -12.42 7.86 6.26
N ALA A 171 -11.25 8.40 6.62
CA ALA A 171 -10.82 8.65 7.99
C ALA A 171 -11.25 10.03 8.52
N CYS A 172 -12.18 10.69 7.83
CA CYS A 172 -12.61 12.03 8.18
C CYS A 172 -13.47 12.06 9.45
N HIS A 173 -13.00 12.82 10.43
CA HIS A 173 -13.66 13.14 11.68
C HIS A 173 -13.66 14.67 11.82
N CYS A 174 -14.79 15.28 11.44
CA CYS A 174 -15.08 16.67 11.80
C CYS A 174 -16.11 16.62 12.93
N PHE A 175 -15.72 16.97 14.16
CA PHE A 175 -16.69 17.24 15.21
C PHE A 175 -17.34 18.58 14.91
N ILE A 176 -18.61 18.55 14.51
CA ILE A 176 -19.46 19.75 14.47
C ILE A 176 -19.97 19.95 15.91
N GLY A 177 -19.35 20.89 16.62
CA GLY A 177 -19.87 21.42 17.88
C GLY A 177 -20.83 22.57 17.61
#